data_AF-A0ABD3WV38-F1
#
_entry.id   AF-A0ABD3WV38-F1
#
_cell.length_a   1.000
_cell.length_b   1.000
_cell.length_c   1.000
_cell.angle_alpha   90.00
_cell.angle_beta   90.00
_cell.angle_gamma   90.00
#
_symmetry.space_group_name_H-M   'P 1'
#
loop_
_entity.id
_entity.type
_entity.pdbx_description
1 polymer ?
#
loop_
_entity_poly.entity_id
_entity_poly.type
_entity_poly.pdbx_seq_one_letter_code
_entity_poly.pdbx_strand_id
1 'polypeptide(L)'
;MDVILNIMDVILNIMDVIPNIMDVIPNIMDVILNIMDVIPNIMDVILNIMDIILNIMDVIPNIMDVILNIMDVIPNIMDVIPNIMDIILNIMDVIPNIMDVILNIMDVILNIMDVIPNIMDVIPNIMDVIPNIMDVILNRMDVIPNIMDVILNIMDVIPNIMDVILNIMDVISNIMDVILNIMD
;
A
#
# COMPACT_ATOMS: atom_id res chain seq x y z
N MET A 1 47.72 8.13 26.78
CA MET A 1 47.41 9.02 25.64
C MET A 1 46.63 8.24 24.58
N ASP A 2 47.20 7.14 24.09
CA ASP A 2 46.61 6.32 23.01
C ASP A 2 45.24 5.74 23.33
N VAL A 3 44.99 5.32 24.58
CA VAL A 3 43.67 4.82 25.00
C VAL A 3 42.61 5.91 24.96
N ILE A 4 42.96 7.16 25.32
CA ILE A 4 42.01 8.29 25.33
C ILE A 4 41.72 8.77 23.90
N LEU A 5 42.74 8.78 23.03
CA LEU A 5 42.57 9.09 21.61
C LEU A 5 41.67 8.06 20.92
N ASN A 6 41.91 6.78 21.14
CA ASN A 6 41.05 5.72 20.62
C ASN A 6 39.60 5.81 21.14
N ILE A 7 39.39 6.22 22.40
CA ILE A 7 38.04 6.45 22.94
C ILE A 7 37.37 7.61 22.21
N MET A 8 38.09 8.72 21.99
CA MET A 8 37.54 9.88 21.31
C MET A 8 37.18 9.58 19.86
N ASP A 9 38.02 8.83 19.14
CA ASP A 9 37.77 8.45 17.75
C ASP A 9 36.53 7.56 17.61
N VAL A 10 36.32 6.64 18.55
CA VAL A 10 35.14 5.78 18.54
C VAL A 10 33.88 6.56 18.90
N ILE A 11 33.93 7.45 19.89
CA ILE A 11 32.81 8.34 20.22
C ILE A 11 32.45 9.20 19.01
N LEU A 12 33.43 9.75 18.29
CA LEU A 12 33.20 10.52 17.08
C LEU A 12 32.51 9.69 16.00
N ASN A 13 32.97 8.46 15.74
CA ASN A 13 32.30 7.56 14.80
C ASN A 13 30.85 7.25 15.19
N ILE A 14 30.57 7.00 16.47
CA ILE A 14 29.20 6.79 16.96
C ILE A 14 28.34 8.05 16.77
N MET A 15 28.89 9.21 17.11
CA MET A 15 28.24 10.51 16.96
C MET A 15 28.00 10.89 15.49
N ASP A 16 28.76 10.34 14.54
CA ASP A 16 28.55 10.53 13.11
C ASP A 16 27.46 9.58 12.55
N VAL A 17 27.30 8.38 13.11
CA VAL A 17 26.34 7.39 12.61
C VAL A 17 24.93 7.59 13.20
N ILE A 18 24.81 7.98 14.47
CA ILE A 18 23.52 8.18 15.15
C ILE A 18 22.62 9.19 14.40
N PRO A 19 23.10 10.37 13.97
CA PRO A 19 22.28 11.32 13.23
C PRO A 19 21.74 10.74 11.93
N ASN A 20 22.55 9.99 11.18
CA ASN A 20 22.11 9.35 9.95
C ASN A 20 20.98 8.33 10.22
N ILE A 21 21.08 7.52 11.27
CA ILE A 21 20.00 6.60 11.67
C ILE A 21 18.75 7.37 12.06
N MET A 22 18.92 8.45 12.84
CA MET A 22 17.83 9.28 13.32
C MET A 22 17.11 10.05 12.20
N ASP A 23 17.80 10.36 11.11
CA ASP A 23 17.22 10.99 9.92
C ASP A 23 16.50 9.98 9.02
N VAL A 24 16.96 8.73 9.01
CA VAL A 24 16.37 7.66 8.18
C VAL A 24 15.01 7.20 8.70
N ILE A 25 14.84 7.08 10.03
CA ILE A 25 13.58 6.61 10.65
C ILE A 25 12.37 7.50 10.28
N PRO A 26 12.43 8.84 10.39
CA PRO A 26 11.36 9.72 9.93
C PRO A 26 11.04 9.57 8.44
N ASN A 27 12.06 9.44 7.58
CA ASN A 27 11.84 9.22 6.15
C ASN A 27 11.10 7.91 5.88
N ILE A 28 11.43 6.83 6.60
CA ILE A 28 10.68 5.56 6.52
C ILE A 28 9.23 5.79 6.95
N MET A 29 9.00 6.50 8.05
CA MET A 29 7.66 6.77 8.56
C MET A 29 6.84 7.60 7.58
N ASP A 30 7.43 8.62 6.95
CA ASP A 30 6.77 9.45 5.95
C ASP A 30 6.35 8.61 4.73
N VAL A 31 7.21 7.69 4.28
CA VAL A 31 6.86 6.76 3.19
C VAL A 31 5.71 5.84 3.60
N ILE A 32 5.74 5.29 4.82
CA ILE A 32 4.65 4.46 5.37
C ILE A 32 3.33 5.25 5.41
N LEU A 33 3.35 6.48 5.90
CA LEU A 33 2.17 7.35 5.95
C LEU A 33 1.61 7.62 4.55
N ASN A 34 2.47 7.93 3.59
CA ASN A 34 2.04 8.12 2.20
C ASN A 34 1.37 6.87 1.63
N ILE A 35 1.89 5.67 1.93
CA ILE A 35 1.25 4.40 1.52
C ILE A 35 -0.12 4.26 2.18
N MET A 36 -0.20 4.52 3.49
CA MET A 36 -1.45 4.44 4.25
C MET A 36 -2.51 5.42 3.75
N ASP A 37 -2.12 6.61 3.29
CA ASP A 37 -3.04 7.63 2.76
C ASP A 37 -3.61 7.26 1.38
N VAL A 38 -2.90 6.44 0.60
CA VAL A 38 -3.34 5.99 -0.73
C VAL A 38 -4.35 4.85 -0.63
N ILE A 39 -4.23 3.97 0.37
CA ILE A 39 -5.08 2.78 0.56
C ILE A 39 -6.58 3.10 0.59
N PRO A 40 -7.08 4.10 1.36
CA PRO A 40 -8.50 4.46 1.37
C PRO A 40 -9.01 4.86 -0.02
N ASN A 41 -8.22 5.61 -0.79
CA ASN A 41 -8.60 6.03 -2.13
C ASN A 41 -8.74 4.82 -3.07
N ILE A 42 -7.85 3.83 -2.96
CA ILE A 42 -7.97 2.57 -3.71
C ILE A 42 -9.28 1.87 -3.36
N MET A 43 -9.60 1.78 -2.06
CA MET A 43 -10.83 1.13 -1.60
C MET A 43 -12.09 1.85 -2.11
N ASP A 44 -12.11 3.18 -2.07
CA ASP A 44 -13.23 3.98 -2.56
C ASP A 44 -13.45 3.77 -4.07
N VAL A 45 -12.38 3.67 -4.87
CA VAL A 45 -12.48 3.40 -6.31
C VAL A 45 -13.03 1.98 -6.56
N ILE A 46 -12.59 0.98 -5.78
CA ILE A 46 -13.11 -0.39 -5.85
C ILE A 46 -14.60 -0.44 -5.53
N LEU A 47 -15.05 0.26 -4.47
CA LEU A 47 -16.47 0.34 -4.12
C LEU A 47 -17.30 0.98 -5.24
N ASN A 48 -16.78 2.05 -5.86
CA ASN A 48 -17.45 2.68 -7.01
C ASN A 48 -17.56 1.72 -8.21
N ILE A 49 -16.52 0.91 -8.48
CA ILE A 49 -16.58 -0.12 -9.53
C ILE A 49 -17.69 -1.13 -9.21
N MET A 50 -17.75 -1.61 -7.96
CA MET A 50 -18.78 -2.56 -7.52
C MET A 50 -20.19 -2.00 -7.70
N ASP A 51 -20.41 -0.74 -7.33
CA ASP A 51 -21.70 -0.07 -7.52
C ASP A 51 -22.08 0.03 -9.00
N ILE A 52 -21.12 0.32 -9.89
CA ILE A 52 -21.37 0.34 -11.34
C ILE A 52 -21.76 -1.05 -11.84
N ILE A 53 -21.05 -2.10 -11.41
CA ILE A 53 -21.36 -3.49 -11.79
C ILE A 53 -22.76 -3.89 -11.31
N LEU A 54 -23.11 -3.58 -10.06
CA LEU A 54 -24.45 -3.83 -9.51
C LEU A 54 -25.54 -3.12 -10.33
N ASN A 55 -25.33 -1.85 -10.68
CA ASN A 55 -26.26 -1.11 -11.52
C ASN A 55 -26.44 -1.77 -12.91
N ILE A 56 -25.37 -2.27 -13.52
CA ILE A 56 -25.45 -3.02 -14.78
C ILE A 56 -26.27 -4.29 -14.59
N MET A 57 -26.00 -5.06 -13.53
CA MET A 57 -26.72 -6.29 -13.20
C MET A 57 -28.21 -6.06 -12.97
N ASP A 58 -28.60 -4.94 -12.36
CA ASP A 58 -30.00 -4.58 -12.14
C ASP A 58 -30.73 -4.15 -13.42
N VAL A 59 -30.01 -3.59 -14.40
CA VAL A 59 -30.60 -3.16 -15.68
C VAL A 59 -30.85 -4.36 -16.61
N ILE A 60 -30.02 -5.40 -16.57
CA ILE A 60 -30.14 -6.57 -17.47
C ILE A 60 -31.51 -7.28 -17.40
N PRO A 61 -32.08 -7.61 -16.23
CA PRO A 61 -33.41 -8.21 -16.13
C PRO A 61 -34.49 -7.35 -16.75
N ASN A 62 -34.44 -6.02 -16.52
CA ASN A 62 -35.39 -5.09 -17.09
C ASN A 62 -35.33 -5.09 -18.63
N ILE A 63 -34.13 -5.15 -19.21
CA ILE A 63 -33.95 -5.29 -20.67
C ILE A 63 -34.57 -6.61 -21.15
N MET A 64 -34.33 -7.71 -20.44
CA MET A 64 -34.87 -9.03 -20.80
C MET A 64 -36.39 -9.05 -20.77
N ASP A 65 -37.01 -8.48 -19.73
CA ASP A 65 -38.46 -8.38 -19.60
C ASP A 65 -39.06 -7.55 -20.75
N VAL A 66 -38.41 -6.44 -21.13
CA VAL A 66 -38.84 -5.63 -22.28
C VAL A 66 -38.76 -6.45 -23.58
N ILE A 67 -37.69 -7.21 -23.79
CA ILE A 67 -37.54 -8.08 -24.97
C ILE A 67 -38.64 -9.15 -25.03
N LEU A 68 -38.92 -9.83 -23.91
CA LEU A 68 -39.97 -10.84 -23.82
C LEU A 68 -41.35 -10.25 -24.15
N ASN A 69 -41.67 -9.09 -23.56
CA ASN A 69 -42.92 -8.39 -23.83
C ASN A 69 -43.07 -7.98 -25.31
N ILE A 70 -41.98 -7.61 -25.99
CA ILE A 70 -42.00 -7.30 -27.43
C ILE A 70 -42.27 -8.56 -28.26
N MET A 71 -41.63 -9.69 -27.92
CA MET A 71 -41.82 -10.96 -28.62
C MET A 71 -43.27 -11.45 -28.59
N ASP A 72 -43.99 -11.17 -27.50
CA ASP A 72 -45.40 -11.53 -27.33
C ASP A 72 -46.36 -10.67 -28.20
N VAL A 73 -45.92 -9.55 -28.78
CA VAL A 73 -46.81 -8.53 -29.40
C VAL A 73 -46.58 -8.30 -30.92
N ILE A 74 -45.66 -9.01 -31.59
CA ILE A 74 -45.23 -8.75 -32.99
C ILE A 74 -46.41 -8.71 -33.99
N PRO A 75 -46.54 -7.69 -34.91
CA PRO A 75 -45.50 -6.95 -35.64
C PRO A 75 -45.39 -5.43 -35.40
N ASN A 76 -46.12 -4.85 -34.46
CA ASN A 76 -46.25 -3.38 -34.35
C ASN A 76 -45.11 -2.63 -33.60
N ILE A 77 -44.00 -3.28 -33.21
CA ILE A 77 -43.01 -2.70 -32.27
C ILE A 77 -41.56 -2.72 -32.80
N MET A 78 -41.36 -2.70 -34.13
CA MET A 78 -40.00 -2.66 -34.70
C MET A 78 -39.20 -1.41 -34.27
N ASP A 79 -39.88 -0.34 -33.84
CA ASP A 79 -39.27 0.95 -33.47
C ASP A 79 -38.63 0.98 -32.06
N VAL A 80 -38.89 0.00 -31.19
CA VAL A 80 -38.31 -0.04 -29.82
C VAL A 80 -37.01 -0.84 -29.76
N ILE A 81 -36.80 -1.76 -30.71
CA ILE A 81 -35.59 -2.59 -30.83
C ILE A 81 -34.30 -1.75 -30.88
N PRO A 82 -34.23 -0.63 -31.64
CA PRO A 82 -33.04 0.23 -31.66
C PRO A 82 -32.68 0.78 -30.27
N ASN A 83 -33.66 1.26 -29.51
CA ASN A 83 -33.42 1.81 -28.17
C ASN A 83 -32.89 0.73 -27.20
N ILE A 84 -33.39 -0.50 -27.29
CA ILE A 84 -32.88 -1.63 -26.49
C ILE A 84 -31.43 -1.93 -26.87
N MET A 85 -31.14 -1.95 -28.17
CA MET A 85 -29.79 -2.18 -28.66
C MET A 85 -28.83 -1.08 -28.18
N ASP A 86 -29.27 0.18 -28.19
CA ASP A 86 -28.48 1.31 -27.67
C ASP A 86 -28.18 1.16 -26.18
N ILE A 87 -29.15 0.70 -25.37
CA ILE A 87 -28.92 0.43 -23.93
C ILE A 87 -27.89 -0.70 -23.77
N ILE A 88 -28.01 -1.78 -24.54
CA ILE A 88 -27.05 -2.90 -24.50
C ILE A 88 -25.64 -2.41 -24.88
N LEU A 89 -25.53 -1.61 -25.95
CA LEU A 89 -24.26 -1.02 -26.38
C LEU A 89 -23.66 -0.12 -25.31
N ASN A 90 -24.45 0.74 -24.68
CA ASN A 90 -23.98 1.58 -23.57
C ASN A 90 -23.46 0.74 -22.40
N ILE A 91 -24.12 -0.36 -22.04
CA ILE A 91 -23.63 -1.28 -21.01
C ILE A 91 -22.28 -1.89 -21.43
N MET A 92 -22.19 -2.34 -22.69
CA MET A 92 -20.95 -2.93 -23.22
C MET A 92 -19.80 -1.91 -23.25
N ASP A 93 -20.07 -0.63 -23.52
CA ASP A 93 -19.08 0.44 -23.56
C ASP A 93 -18.55 0.83 -22.17
N VAL A 94 -19.30 0.55 -21.09
CA VAL A 94 -18.86 0.78 -19.72
C VAL A 94 -17.82 -0.25 -19.26
N ILE A 95 -17.90 -1.49 -19.75
CA ILE A 95 -17.02 -2.60 -19.32
C ILE A 95 -15.52 -2.30 -19.55
N PRO A 96 -15.08 -1.81 -20.73
CA PRO A 96 -13.67 -1.42 -20.93
C PRO A 96 -13.21 -0.34 -19.96
N ASN A 97 -14.05 0.66 -19.67
CA ASN A 97 -13.72 1.72 -18.73
C ASN A 97 -13.53 1.18 -17.31
N ILE A 98 -14.37 0.23 -16.88
CA ILE A 98 -14.18 -0.45 -15.59
C ILE A 98 -12.84 -1.18 -15.56
N MET A 99 -12.51 -1.92 -16.62
CA MET A 99 -11.26 -2.66 -16.71
C MET A 99 -10.03 -1.74 -16.66
N ASP A 100 -10.08 -0.61 -17.37
CA ASP A 100 -9.01 0.39 -17.32
C ASP A 100 -8.82 0.96 -15.90
N VAL A 101 -9.90 1.22 -15.16
CA VAL A 101 -9.81 1.68 -13.77
C VAL A 101 -9.20 0.59 -12.87
N ILE A 102 -9.57 -0.68 -13.05
CA ILE A 102 -8.98 -1.81 -12.32
C ILE A 102 -7.48 -1.91 -12.59
N LEU A 103 -7.05 -1.79 -13.85
CA LEU A 103 -5.63 -1.80 -14.20
C LEU A 103 -4.86 -0.64 -13.56
N ASN A 104 -5.44 0.56 -13.53
CA ASN A 104 -4.84 1.70 -12.85
C ASN A 104 -4.68 1.45 -11.34
N ILE A 105 -5.67 0.83 -10.68
CA ILE A 105 -5.55 0.42 -9.28
C ILE A 105 -4.39 -0.57 -9.10
N MET A 106 -4.29 -1.55 -10.00
CA MET A 106 -3.23 -2.56 -9.98
C MET A 106 -1.83 -1.93 -10.07
N ASP A 107 -1.67 -0.94 -10.95
CA ASP A 107 -0.41 -0.20 -11.09
C ASP A 107 -0.06 0.56 -9.80
N VAL A 108 -1.04 1.16 -9.13
CA VAL A 108 -0.82 1.83 -7.83
C VAL A 108 -0.39 0.82 -6.77
N ILE A 109 -1.02 -0.35 -6.70
CA ILE A 109 -0.66 -1.43 -5.76
C ILE A 109 0.76 -1.91 -6.02
N LEU A 110 1.14 -2.13 -7.29
CA LEU A 110 2.50 -2.53 -7.65
C LEU A 110 3.54 -1.49 -7.22
N ASN A 111 3.26 -0.20 -7.43
CA ASN A 111 4.14 0.87 -6.95
C ASN A 111 4.32 0.84 -5.43
N ILE A 112 3.26 0.56 -4.67
CA ILE A 112 3.36 0.40 -3.21
C ILE A 112 4.24 -0.81 -2.87
N MET A 113 4.01 -1.95 -3.52
CA MET A 113 4.79 -3.17 -3.31
C MET A 113 6.28 -3.00 -3.64
N ASP A 114 6.62 -2.18 -4.63
CA ASP A 114 8.01 -1.91 -5.02
C ASP A 114 8.75 -1.03 -4.00
N VAL A 115 8.03 -0.22 -3.21
CA VAL A 115 8.61 0.65 -2.19
C VAL A 115 8.93 -0.12 -0.89
N ILE A 116 8.14 -1.15 -0.56
CA ILE A 116 8.28 -1.93 0.68
C ILE A 116 9.67 -2.57 0.85
N PRO A 117 10.27 -3.23 -0.16
CA PRO A 117 11.63 -3.77 -0.09
C PRO A 117 12.66 -2.71 0.30
N ASN A 118 12.55 -1.48 -0.24
CA ASN A 118 13.49 -0.41 0.10
C ASN A 118 13.41 -0.03 1.57
N ILE A 119 12.21 -0.01 2.17
CA ILE A 119 12.04 0.21 3.61
C ILE A 119 12.66 -0.94 4.40
N MET A 120 12.41 -2.17 3.97
CA MET A 120 12.87 -3.38 4.62
C MET A 120 14.40 -3.53 4.58
N ASP A 121 15.06 -3.12 3.49
CA ASP A 121 16.52 -3.20 3.34
C ASP A 121 17.28 -2.22 4.24
N VAL A 122 16.63 -1.14 4.66
CA VAL A 122 17.23 -0.14 5.54
C VAL A 122 17.28 -0.62 6.99
N ILE A 123 16.32 -1.45 7.42
CA ILE A 123 16.21 -1.94 8.80
C ILE A 123 17.44 -2.76 9.23
N PRO A 124 17.94 -3.75 8.47
CA PRO A 124 19.16 -4.49 8.80
C PRO A 124 20.37 -3.58 8.97
N ASN A 125 20.52 -2.57 8.10
CA ASN A 125 21.63 -1.62 8.21
C ASN A 125 21.61 -0.83 9.53
N ILE A 126 20.42 -0.46 10.02
CA ILE A 126 20.26 0.16 11.33
C ILE A 126 20.62 -0.84 12.45
N MET A 127 20.13 -2.08 12.35
CA MET A 127 20.37 -3.12 13.34
C MET A 127 21.83 -3.56 13.43
N ASP A 128 22.57 -3.60 12.34
CA ASP A 128 23.97 -4.03 12.29
C ASP A 128 24.93 -3.04 12.98
N VAL A 129 24.54 -1.76 13.06
CA VAL A 129 25.34 -0.74 13.75
C VAL A 129 25.21 -0.86 15.28
N ILE A 130 24.05 -1.30 15.78
CA ILE A 130 23.74 -1.33 17.22
C ILE A 130 24.71 -2.19 18.05
N PRO A 131 25.04 -3.44 17.67
CA PRO A 131 26.01 -4.25 18.40
C PRO A 131 27.38 -3.61 18.50
N ASN A 132 27.85 -2.98 17.42
CA ASN A 132 29.14 -2.28 17.40
C ASN A 132 29.16 -1.10 18.38
N ILE A 133 28.05 -0.34 18.47
CA ILE A 133 27.91 0.74 19.46
C ILE A 133 27.88 0.16 20.88
N MET A 134 27.14 -0.93 21.10
CA MET A 134 26.96 -1.56 22.42
C MET A 134 28.26 -2.16 22.97
N ASP A 135 29.02 -2.86 22.14
CA ASP A 135 30.32 -3.44 22.50
C ASP A 135 31.34 -2.36 22.90
N VAL A 136 31.30 -1.20 22.25
CA VAL A 136 32.13 -0.05 22.62
C VAL A 136 31.75 0.48 24.00
N ILE A 137 30.46 0.69 24.25
CA ILE A 137 29.95 1.24 25.52
C ILE A 137 30.27 0.31 26.69
N LEU A 138 30.04 -1.01 26.52
CA LEU A 138 30.28 -2.01 27.56
C LEU A 138 31.77 -2.17 27.91
N ASN A 139 32.67 -1.89 26.97
CA ASN A 139 34.11 -2.05 27.21
C ASN A 139 34.76 -0.90 27.99
N ARG A 140 34.14 0.28 28.17
CA ARG A 140 34.77 1.46 28.82
C ARG A 140 33.75 2.37 29.53
N MET A 141 33.81 2.38 30.86
CA MET A 141 32.65 2.54 31.75
C MET A 141 32.25 3.97 32.18
N ASP A 142 32.50 5.02 31.39
CA ASP A 142 32.15 6.41 31.80
C ASP A 142 31.50 7.27 30.70
N VAL A 143 30.95 6.65 29.65
CA VAL A 143 30.32 7.34 28.51
C VAL A 143 29.11 6.50 28.06
N ILE A 144 27.82 6.88 27.99
CA ILE A 144 26.97 8.05 28.27
C ILE A 144 25.54 7.46 28.38
N PRO A 145 24.75 7.69 29.45
CA PRO A 145 23.36 7.20 29.54
C PRO A 145 22.47 7.58 28.35
N ASN A 146 22.61 8.81 27.85
CA ASN A 146 21.82 9.32 26.72
C ASN A 146 22.04 8.55 25.40
N ILE A 147 23.22 7.96 25.17
CA ILE A 147 23.48 7.15 23.95
C ILE A 147 22.73 5.82 24.06
N MET A 148 22.72 5.23 25.25
CA MET A 148 21.94 4.01 25.52
C MET A 148 20.45 4.25 25.31
N ASP A 149 19.93 5.38 25.79
CA ASP A 149 18.51 5.74 25.60
C ASP A 149 18.16 5.88 24.11
N VAL A 150 19.04 6.48 23.29
CA VAL A 150 18.86 6.58 21.84
C VAL A 150 18.82 5.20 21.18
N ILE A 151 19.73 4.29 21.56
CA ILE A 151 19.76 2.92 21.02
C ILE A 151 18.49 2.16 21.39
N LEU A 152 18.06 2.24 22.65
CA LEU A 152 16.83 1.59 23.11
C LEU A 152 15.61 2.10 22.34
N ASN A 153 15.49 3.41 22.14
CA ASN A 153 14.43 3.98 21.32
C ASN A 153 14.45 3.45 19.88
N ILE A 154 15.63 3.36 19.25
CA ILE A 154 15.75 2.79 17.89
C ILE A 154 15.30 1.32 17.88
N MET A 155 15.73 0.52 18.86
CA MET A 155 15.33 -0.88 19.00
C MET A 155 13.84 -1.05 19.24
N ASP A 156 13.19 -0.09 19.91
CA ASP A 156 11.74 -0.11 20.14
C ASP A 156 10.94 0.30 18.90
N VAL A 157 11.46 1.21 18.05
CA VAL A 157 10.75 1.66 16.84
C VAL A 157 10.78 0.61 15.72
N ILE A 158 11.87 -0.14 15.58
CA ILE A 158 12.04 -1.09 14.46
C ILE A 158 10.94 -2.19 14.41
N PRO A 159 10.60 -2.87 15.52
CA PRO A 159 9.50 -3.83 15.54
C PRO A 159 8.16 -3.20 15.13
N ASN A 160 7.89 -1.98 15.59
CA ASN A 160 6.66 -1.26 15.24
C ASN A 160 6.60 -0.97 13.73
N ILE A 161 7.73 -0.56 13.11
CA ILE A 161 7.81 -0.38 11.66
C ILE A 161 7.51 -1.69 10.94
N MET A 162 8.11 -2.80 11.40
CA MET A 162 7.89 -4.13 10.82
C MET A 162 6.42 -4.54 10.89
N ASP A 163 5.77 -4.37 12.05
CA ASP A 163 4.36 -4.69 12.24
C ASP A 163 3.47 -3.86 11.32
N VAL A 164 3.77 -2.57 11.13
CA VAL A 164 3.02 -1.72 10.20
C VAL A 164 3.18 -2.20 8.75
N ILE A 165 4.39 -2.57 8.33
CA ILE A 165 4.64 -3.12 6.99
C ILE A 165 3.85 -4.41 6.77
N LEU A 166 3.85 -5.32 7.75
CA LEU A 166 3.07 -6.56 7.66
C LEU A 166 1.57 -6.28 7.53
N ASN A 167 1.04 -5.34 8.33
CA ASN A 167 -0.36 -4.93 8.22
C ASN A 167 -0.69 -4.33 6.84
N ILE A 168 0.21 -3.51 6.27
CA ILE A 168 0.05 -2.97 4.91
C ILE A 168 0.00 -4.11 3.89
N MET A 169 0.89 -5.09 3.99
CA MET A 169 0.92 -6.26 3.10
C MET A 169 -0.37 -7.08 3.20
N ASP A 170 -0.90 -7.29 4.40
CA ASP A 170 -2.18 -7.99 4.60
C ASP A 170 -3.33 -7.21 3.97
N VAL A 171 -3.37 -5.88 4.11
CA VAL A 171 -4.38 -5.03 3.48
C VAL A 171 -4.30 -5.12 1.96
N ILE A 172 -3.09 -5.05 1.39
CA ILE A 172 -2.86 -5.21 -0.05
C ILE A 172 -3.36 -6.57 -0.53
N SER A 173 -3.05 -7.65 0.20
CA SER A 173 -3.54 -9.00 -0.14
C SER A 173 -5.07 -9.05 -0.19
N ASN A 174 -5.75 -8.47 0.81
CA ASN A 174 -7.21 -8.42 0.84
C ASN A 174 -7.77 -7.61 -0.33
N ILE A 175 -7.16 -6.47 -0.67
CA ILE A 175 -7.54 -5.66 -1.82
C ILE A 175 -7.41 -6.46 -3.12
N MET A 176 -6.30 -7.18 -3.27
CA MET A 176 -6.05 -8.04 -4.43
C MET A 176 -7.09 -9.15 -4.56
N ASP A 177 -7.47 -9.79 -3.46
CA ASP A 177 -8.53 -10.79 -3.45
C ASP A 177 -9.87 -10.18 -3.90
N VAL A 178 -10.20 -8.98 -3.44
CA VAL A 178 -11.42 -8.28 -3.89
C VAL A 178 -11.36 -8.00 -5.40
N ILE A 179 -10.24 -7.48 -5.91
CA ILE A 179 -10.08 -7.19 -7.34
C ILE A 179 -10.19 -8.47 -8.17
N LEU A 180 -9.59 -9.58 -7.74
CA LEU A 180 -9.71 -10.87 -8.42
C LEU A 180 -11.18 -11.32 -8.50
N ASN A 181 -11.92 -11.21 -7.41
CA ASN A 181 -13.36 -11.53 -7.40
C ASN A 181 -14.20 -10.64 -8.31
N ILE A 182 -13.75 -9.41 -8.62
CA ILE A 182 -14.44 -8.49 -9.54
C ILE A 182 -14.19 -8.91 -11.01
N MET A 183 -13.01 -9.43 -11.29
CA MET A 183 -12.60 -9.81 -12.64
C MET A 183 -13.09 -11.21 -13.06
N ASP A 184 -13.50 -12.03 -12.08
CA ASP A 184 -14.12 -13.35 -12.28
C ASP A 184 -15.60 -13.24 -12.69
#